data_AF-A0A1R3RGG3-F1
#
_entry.id   AF-A0A1R3RGG3-F1
#
_cell.length_a   1.000
_cell.length_b   1.000
_cell.length_c   1.000
_cell.angle_alpha   90.00
_cell.angle_beta   90.00
_cell.angle_gamma   90.00
#
_symmetry.space_group_name_H-M   'P 1'
#
loop_
_entity.id
_entity.type
_entity.pdbx_description
1 polymer ?
#
loop_
_entity_poly.entity_id
_entity_poly.type
_entity_poly.pdbx_seq_one_letter_code
_entity_poly.pdbx_strand_id
1 'polypeptide(L)'
;MPPYDLLIIGTGFAGCTTALTYLQATQNLHPRPRIALLEAGQNGERCGASRWTGALLRLDQNLNFDPGWIHEMARVSHGQADMQYCRKLAAEARKTVEYVEGLGVKFVRYEERDVLLEFDTEQHFVMTEGGGWAIIQALMGRIQTFENCEVFWETEGRELVMDPRGRVNGVRVRGSNGSLETIYANEVMLACGGFEGNPELLTKYVGGDVENLGLIAPGLRYNRGQGLIMALGVGAATAGSFDGMHMELTDARSSKPNAAIYGHSYGIVVNGDGERFYDEGKGHLFATFEGIAVELWRGQKNKGAFVTDGSIMERFRPGWVYGETDLEPVCAGSIEELAGMLGIDGGKLEKTVREFNAACNEQPFDPMQLDGKATRGLQVNKSNWAKPLESPFYAFPVTTRSVFTFGGVKVNPDSQVLDTQGVPIPGLWAAGELTGLYYNGNPPLTSVLRCLTFGRLAGTLLAKRLAARDSGQ
;
A
#
# COMPACT_ATOMS: atom_id res chain seq x y z
N MET A 1 29.90 20.27 14.42
CA MET A 1 28.44 20.12 14.32
C MET A 1 28.13 19.45 13.00
N PRO A 2 27.12 18.57 12.92
CA PRO A 2 26.72 17.96 11.65
C PRO A 2 26.40 19.02 10.58
N PRO A 3 26.69 18.75 9.29
CA PRO A 3 26.42 19.67 8.19
C PRO A 3 24.92 19.85 7.87
N TYR A 4 24.07 18.93 8.35
CA TYR A 4 22.61 18.99 8.22
C TYR A 4 21.94 18.87 9.59
N ASP A 5 20.79 19.51 9.74
CA ASP A 5 19.95 19.39 10.93
C ASP A 5 19.04 18.16 10.85
N LEU A 6 18.62 17.80 9.64
CA LEU A 6 17.80 16.62 9.38
C LEU A 6 18.25 15.94 8.08
N LEU A 7 18.38 14.62 8.14
CA LEU A 7 18.62 13.75 6.99
C LEU A 7 17.42 12.82 6.82
N ILE A 8 16.79 12.84 5.65
CA ILE A 8 15.61 12.04 5.34
C ILE A 8 15.98 11.04 4.24
N ILE A 9 15.69 9.75 4.47
CA ILE A 9 15.98 8.69 3.52
C ILE A 9 14.68 8.23 2.86
N GLY A 10 14.55 8.48 1.56
CA GLY A 10 13.41 8.13 0.73
C GLY A 10 12.57 9.34 0.31
N THR A 11 12.20 9.41 -0.97
CA THR A 11 11.38 10.49 -1.54
C THR A 11 9.93 10.10 -1.83
N GLY A 12 9.42 9.07 -1.14
CA GLY A 12 7.99 8.75 -1.14
C GLY A 12 7.15 9.77 -0.37
N PHE A 13 5.85 9.47 -0.19
CA PHE A 13 4.93 10.36 0.54
C PHE A 13 5.45 10.77 1.93
N ALA A 14 5.87 9.81 2.75
CA ALA A 14 6.33 10.09 4.11
C ALA A 14 7.56 11.00 4.15
N GLY A 15 8.56 10.74 3.29
CA GLY A 15 9.78 11.54 3.24
C GLY A 15 9.53 12.95 2.72
N CYS A 16 8.78 13.07 1.62
CA CYS A 16 8.43 14.37 1.06
C CYS A 16 7.59 15.22 2.02
N THR A 17 6.57 14.64 2.66
CA THR A 17 5.74 15.41 3.60
C THR A 17 6.52 15.77 4.87
N THR A 18 7.44 14.91 5.34
CA THR A 18 8.37 15.27 6.43
C THR A 18 9.23 16.47 6.04
N ALA A 19 9.87 16.41 4.88
CA ALA A 19 10.75 17.48 4.39
C ALA A 19 9.99 18.81 4.27
N LEU A 20 8.85 18.82 3.58
CA LEU A 20 8.10 20.04 3.30
C LEU A 20 7.58 20.69 4.58
N THR A 21 7.04 19.90 5.51
CA THR A 21 6.46 20.43 6.75
C THR A 21 7.52 20.93 7.71
N TYR A 22 8.69 20.27 7.75
CA TYR A 22 9.86 20.79 8.44
C TYR A 22 10.32 22.13 7.85
N LEU A 23 10.51 22.20 6.52
CA LEU A 23 10.91 23.41 5.80
C LEU A 23 9.99 24.59 6.09
N GLN A 24 8.68 24.39 5.96
CA GLN A 24 7.66 25.41 6.21
C GLN A 24 7.64 25.87 7.66
N ALA A 25 7.82 24.95 8.63
CA ALA A 25 7.87 25.29 10.05
C ALA A 25 9.14 26.06 10.44
N THR A 26 10.25 25.85 9.74
CA THR A 26 11.54 26.48 10.05
C THR A 26 11.90 27.68 9.16
N GLN A 27 11.03 28.07 8.23
CA GLN A 27 11.35 29.09 7.20
C GLN A 27 11.76 30.46 7.75
N ASN A 28 11.30 30.79 8.97
CA ASN A 28 11.56 32.04 9.67
C ASN A 28 12.73 31.96 10.66
N LEU A 29 13.41 30.80 10.78
CA LEU A 29 14.58 30.66 11.64
C LEU A 29 15.84 31.23 10.95
N HIS A 30 16.74 31.80 11.75
CA HIS A 30 18.00 32.36 11.30
C HIS A 30 19.15 31.93 12.23
N PRO A 31 20.16 31.18 11.74
CA PRO A 31 20.26 30.63 10.38
C PRO A 31 19.15 29.60 10.08
N ARG A 32 18.81 29.43 8.80
CA ARG A 32 17.85 28.38 8.40
C ARG A 32 18.52 27.01 8.54
N PRO A 33 17.82 26.00 9.10
CA PRO A 33 18.38 24.67 9.22
C PRO A 33 18.59 24.02 7.85
N ARG A 34 19.66 23.26 7.70
CA ARG A 34 19.98 22.54 6.45
C ARG A 34 19.38 21.14 6.47
N ILE A 35 18.87 20.69 5.34
CA ILE A 35 18.27 19.36 5.20
C ILE A 35 18.78 18.65 3.96
N ALA A 36 18.91 17.33 4.07
CA ALA A 36 19.27 16.44 2.99
C ALA A 36 18.17 15.39 2.80
N LEU A 37 17.76 15.16 1.55
CA LEU A 37 16.77 14.16 1.16
C LEU A 37 17.44 13.17 0.20
N LEU A 38 17.58 11.91 0.61
CA LEU A 38 18.26 10.87 -0.15
C LEU A 38 17.27 10.01 -0.93
N GLU A 39 17.63 9.64 -2.16
CA GLU A 39 16.90 8.69 -2.99
C GLU A 39 17.86 7.74 -3.69
N ALA A 40 17.54 6.45 -3.68
CA ALA A 40 18.37 5.42 -4.30
C ALA A 40 18.19 5.35 -5.83
N GLY A 41 17.05 5.81 -6.34
CA GLY A 41 16.78 5.84 -7.79
C GLY A 41 17.18 7.15 -8.44
N GLN A 42 16.99 7.19 -9.76
CA GLN A 42 17.34 8.34 -10.58
C GLN A 42 16.30 9.45 -10.46
N ASN A 43 16.74 10.68 -10.70
CA ASN A 43 15.83 11.81 -10.81
C ASN A 43 14.79 11.55 -11.90
N GLY A 44 13.52 11.76 -11.59
CA GLY A 44 12.41 11.54 -12.51
C GLY A 44 11.85 10.11 -12.53
N GLU A 45 12.55 9.10 -12.00
CA GLU A 45 11.95 7.76 -11.82
C GLU A 45 10.91 7.79 -10.69
N ARG A 46 11.29 8.37 -9.55
CA ARG A 46 10.62 8.30 -8.22
C ARG A 46 10.40 6.86 -7.75
N CYS A 47 11.08 6.50 -6.67
CA CYS A 47 11.10 5.15 -6.12
C CYS A 47 9.85 4.79 -5.32
N GLY A 48 9.66 3.49 -5.08
CA GLY A 48 8.53 2.94 -4.34
C GLY A 48 7.19 3.03 -5.10
N ALA A 49 6.09 2.82 -4.38
CA ALA A 49 4.74 2.83 -4.95
C ALA A 49 4.11 4.23 -5.07
N SER A 50 4.65 5.26 -4.41
CA SER A 50 3.96 6.55 -4.25
C SER A 50 3.56 7.22 -5.56
N ARG A 51 4.34 7.05 -6.64
CA ARG A 51 3.99 7.57 -7.96
C ARG A 51 2.86 6.80 -8.66
N TRP A 52 2.76 5.50 -8.40
CA TRP A 52 2.03 4.55 -9.23
C TRP A 52 0.65 4.19 -8.70
N THR A 53 0.39 4.50 -7.43
CA THR A 53 -0.91 4.25 -6.80
C THR A 53 -1.98 5.24 -7.28
N GLY A 54 -3.23 4.77 -7.39
CA GLY A 54 -4.41 5.63 -7.56
C GLY A 54 -4.71 6.54 -6.35
N ALA A 55 -4.04 6.31 -5.20
CA ALA A 55 -4.20 7.08 -3.98
C ALA A 55 -5.66 7.21 -3.53
N LEU A 56 -6.33 6.07 -3.38
CA LEU A 56 -7.65 5.93 -2.79
C LEU A 56 -7.55 6.05 -1.26
N LEU A 57 -8.43 6.85 -0.65
CA LEU A 57 -8.39 7.24 0.76
C LEU A 57 -9.71 6.90 1.45
N ARG A 58 -9.63 6.21 2.59
CA ARG A 58 -10.77 5.79 3.40
C ARG A 58 -11.36 6.95 4.20
N LEU A 59 -12.05 7.84 3.52
CA LEU A 59 -12.65 9.06 4.04
C LEU A 59 -14.08 9.22 3.51
N ASP A 60 -14.97 9.81 4.31
CA ASP A 60 -16.31 10.17 3.85
C ASP A 60 -16.30 11.40 2.91
N GLN A 61 -17.49 11.80 2.43
CA GLN A 61 -17.70 12.99 1.61
C GLN A 61 -17.19 14.31 2.24
N ASN A 62 -17.06 14.36 3.57
CA ASN A 62 -16.61 15.52 4.35
C ASN A 62 -15.14 15.40 4.77
N LEU A 63 -14.39 14.45 4.20
CA LEU A 63 -13.01 14.10 4.56
C LEU A 63 -12.82 13.57 5.98
N ASN A 64 -13.89 13.18 6.67
CA ASN A 64 -13.77 12.53 7.96
C ASN A 64 -13.24 11.11 7.75
N PHE A 65 -12.33 10.71 8.62
CA PHE A 65 -11.80 9.36 8.62
C PHE A 65 -12.85 8.37 9.12
N ASP A 66 -12.88 7.19 8.51
CA ASP A 66 -13.84 6.13 8.87
C ASP A 66 -13.75 5.78 10.37
N PRO A 67 -14.84 5.99 11.15
CA PRO A 67 -14.88 5.68 12.57
C PRO A 67 -14.78 4.18 12.87
N GLY A 68 -15.23 3.31 11.96
CA GLY A 68 -15.18 1.85 12.09
C GLY A 68 -13.78 1.26 11.95
N TRP A 69 -12.86 1.98 11.31
CA TRP A 69 -11.51 1.47 11.02
C TRP A 69 -10.70 1.06 12.26
N ILE A 70 -10.85 1.77 13.38
CA ILE A 70 -10.14 1.43 14.63
C ILE A 70 -10.60 0.07 15.17
N HIS A 71 -11.90 -0.21 15.11
CA HIS A 71 -12.46 -1.49 15.52
C HIS A 71 -12.03 -2.62 14.59
N GLU A 72 -11.99 -2.33 13.29
CA GLU A 72 -11.50 -3.28 12.29
C GLU A 72 -10.02 -3.62 12.51
N MET A 73 -9.15 -2.62 12.71
CA MET A 73 -7.74 -2.82 13.04
C MET A 73 -7.55 -3.69 14.28
N ALA A 74 -8.33 -3.45 15.35
CA ALA A 74 -8.26 -4.26 16.56
C ALA A 74 -8.68 -5.72 16.30
N ARG A 75 -9.72 -5.92 15.48
CA ARG A 75 -10.22 -7.24 15.09
C ARG A 75 -9.21 -8.00 14.25
N VAL A 76 -8.74 -7.45 13.13
CA VAL A 76 -7.84 -8.16 12.20
C VAL A 76 -6.49 -8.43 12.84
N SER A 77 -5.99 -7.49 13.66
CA SER A 77 -4.69 -7.66 14.31
C SER A 77 -4.69 -8.60 15.51
N HIS A 78 -5.85 -9.12 15.92
CA HIS A 78 -6.00 -9.91 17.15
C HIS A 78 -5.36 -9.20 18.38
N GLY A 79 -5.47 -7.88 18.45
CA GLY A 79 -4.91 -7.05 19.52
C GLY A 79 -3.40 -6.78 19.45
N GLN A 80 -2.72 -7.17 18.35
CA GLN A 80 -1.27 -6.97 18.20
C GLN A 80 -0.88 -5.58 17.69
N ALA A 81 -1.76 -4.90 16.94
CA ALA A 81 -1.48 -3.58 16.40
C ALA A 81 -1.40 -2.51 17.50
N ASP A 82 -0.55 -1.50 17.29
CA ASP A 82 -0.47 -0.35 18.20
C ASP A 82 -1.71 0.54 18.04
N MET A 83 -2.66 0.39 18.97
CA MET A 83 -3.90 1.15 18.93
C MET A 83 -3.73 2.65 19.27
N GLN A 84 -2.61 3.08 19.87
CA GLN A 84 -2.33 4.51 20.02
C GLN A 84 -1.91 5.11 18.67
N TYR A 85 -1.08 4.40 17.91
CA TYR A 85 -0.72 4.77 16.55
C TYR A 85 -1.97 4.84 15.64
N CYS A 86 -2.84 3.83 15.69
CA CYS A 86 -4.10 3.82 14.94
C CYS A 86 -5.00 5.02 15.29
N ARG A 87 -5.21 5.32 16.57
CA ARG A 87 -6.01 6.48 17.00
C ARG A 87 -5.40 7.80 16.57
N LYS A 88 -4.06 7.91 16.58
CA LYS A 88 -3.34 9.09 16.10
C LYS A 88 -3.59 9.32 14.62
N LEU A 89 -3.55 8.26 13.80
CA LEU A 89 -3.88 8.34 12.37
C LEU A 89 -5.31 8.87 12.18
N ALA A 90 -6.30 8.25 12.81
CA ALA A 90 -7.71 8.65 12.67
C ALA A 90 -7.93 10.12 13.06
N ALA A 91 -7.30 10.59 14.13
CA ALA A 91 -7.42 11.97 14.61
C ALA A 91 -6.77 13.02 13.69
N GLU A 92 -5.80 12.63 12.87
CA GLU A 92 -4.96 13.55 12.08
C GLU A 92 -5.14 13.41 10.56
N ALA A 93 -5.77 12.33 10.09
CA ALA A 93 -5.95 12.04 8.66
C ALA A 93 -6.63 13.18 7.91
N ARG A 94 -7.74 13.71 8.43
CA ARG A 94 -8.46 14.84 7.83
C ARG A 94 -7.57 16.07 7.63
N LYS A 95 -6.88 16.50 8.69
CA LYS A 95 -5.97 17.67 8.65
C LYS A 95 -4.83 17.46 7.65
N THR A 96 -4.37 16.21 7.50
CA THR A 96 -3.34 15.87 6.52
C THR A 96 -3.87 15.99 5.09
N VAL A 97 -5.09 15.52 4.82
CA VAL A 97 -5.69 15.65 3.49
C VAL A 97 -5.98 17.11 3.16
N GLU A 98 -6.57 17.86 4.08
CA GLU A 98 -6.79 19.32 3.92
C GLU A 98 -5.46 20.06 3.65
N TYR A 99 -4.36 19.67 4.33
CA TYR A 99 -3.04 20.22 4.06
C TYR A 99 -2.57 19.93 2.63
N VAL A 100 -2.67 18.68 2.18
CA VAL A 100 -2.26 18.27 0.82
C VAL A 100 -3.14 18.95 -0.24
N GLU A 101 -4.43 19.11 0.06
CA GLU A 101 -5.38 19.84 -0.79
C GLU A 101 -5.00 21.32 -0.92
N GLY A 102 -4.57 21.95 0.18
CA GLY A 102 -4.02 23.30 0.20
C GLY A 102 -2.73 23.48 -0.60
N LEU A 103 -2.02 22.40 -0.94
CA LEU A 103 -0.87 22.43 -1.85
C LEU A 103 -1.28 22.44 -3.34
N GLY A 104 -2.56 22.25 -3.65
CA GLY A 104 -3.12 22.25 -4.99
C GLY A 104 -3.47 20.86 -5.53
N VAL A 105 -3.36 19.79 -4.72
CA VAL A 105 -3.85 18.46 -5.09
C VAL A 105 -5.37 18.47 -5.06
N LYS A 106 -6.01 17.87 -6.07
CA LYS A 106 -7.47 17.76 -6.12
C LYS A 106 -7.92 16.37 -5.70
N PHE A 107 -8.92 16.32 -4.82
CA PHE A 107 -9.54 15.09 -4.38
C PHE A 107 -10.99 14.98 -4.91
N VAL A 108 -11.39 13.79 -5.34
CA VAL A 108 -12.75 13.46 -5.77
C VAL A 108 -13.44 12.71 -4.64
N ARG A 109 -14.57 13.22 -4.17
CA ARG A 109 -15.39 12.59 -3.11
C ARG A 109 -16.34 11.64 -3.82
N TYR A 110 -15.94 10.39 -3.92
CA TYR A 110 -16.63 9.40 -4.73
C TYR A 110 -17.72 8.73 -3.90
N GLU A 111 -18.95 8.78 -4.41
CA GLU A 111 -20.07 8.00 -3.91
C GLU A 111 -20.11 6.67 -4.68
N GLU A 112 -19.90 5.57 -3.97
CA GLU A 112 -19.96 4.23 -4.51
C GLU A 112 -21.43 3.76 -4.55
N ARG A 113 -21.87 3.37 -5.74
CA ARG A 113 -23.26 2.95 -5.98
C ARG A 113 -23.37 1.52 -6.50
N ASP A 114 -22.24 0.94 -6.90
CA ASP A 114 -22.17 -0.32 -7.59
C ASP A 114 -21.57 -1.44 -6.74
N VAL A 115 -20.77 -1.09 -5.72
CA VAL A 115 -20.09 -2.01 -4.79
C VAL A 115 -20.50 -1.73 -3.34
N LEU A 116 -20.86 -2.76 -2.57
CA LEU A 116 -21.05 -2.61 -1.13
C LEU A 116 -19.71 -2.37 -0.41
N LEU A 117 -19.52 -1.16 0.12
CA LEU A 117 -18.38 -0.86 1.00
C LEU A 117 -18.59 -1.39 2.42
N GLU A 118 -17.51 -1.88 3.03
CA GLU A 118 -17.46 -2.29 4.45
C GLU A 118 -17.17 -1.13 5.42
N PHE A 119 -17.16 0.09 4.89
CA PHE A 119 -16.72 1.29 5.59
C PHE A 119 -17.91 2.00 6.24
N ASP A 120 -17.71 2.59 7.43
CA ASP A 120 -18.71 3.46 8.06
C ASP A 120 -18.61 4.89 7.49
N THR A 121 -18.63 5.00 6.15
CA THR A 121 -18.47 6.25 5.39
C THR A 121 -19.67 6.54 4.48
N GLU A 122 -20.82 5.92 4.76
CA GLU A 122 -22.06 6.10 3.98
C GLU A 122 -21.85 5.85 2.47
N GLN A 123 -21.14 4.77 2.11
CA GLN A 123 -20.77 4.43 0.72
C GLN A 123 -19.85 5.47 0.03
N HIS A 124 -19.04 6.22 0.78
CA HIS A 124 -18.06 7.13 0.19
C HIS A 124 -16.62 6.68 0.40
N PHE A 125 -15.77 7.01 -0.56
CA PHE A 125 -14.32 7.09 -0.38
C PHE A 125 -13.76 8.25 -1.20
N VAL A 126 -12.52 8.64 -0.94
CA VAL A 126 -11.89 9.76 -1.65
C VAL A 126 -10.84 9.25 -2.63
N MET A 127 -10.89 9.73 -3.86
CA MET A 127 -9.89 9.47 -4.90
C MET A 127 -9.02 10.70 -5.11
N THR A 128 -7.80 10.51 -5.62
CA THR A 128 -6.91 11.63 -5.98
C THR A 128 -6.90 11.82 -7.48
N GLU A 129 -7.22 13.02 -7.97
CA GLU A 129 -7.11 13.33 -9.40
C GLU A 129 -5.62 13.31 -9.80
N GLY A 130 -5.26 12.49 -10.78
CA GLY A 130 -3.86 12.24 -11.16
C GLY A 130 -3.09 11.31 -10.19
N GLY A 131 -3.80 10.68 -9.24
CA GLY A 131 -3.26 9.66 -8.34
C GLY A 131 -2.10 10.13 -7.46
N GLY A 132 -1.30 9.18 -7.01
CA GLY A 132 -0.15 9.44 -6.16
C GLY A 132 0.92 10.31 -6.82
N TRP A 133 1.02 10.29 -8.16
CA TRP A 133 1.91 11.18 -8.90
C TRP A 133 1.58 12.67 -8.69
N ALA A 134 0.29 13.05 -8.68
CA ALA A 134 -0.11 14.43 -8.44
C ALA A 134 0.31 14.92 -7.04
N ILE A 135 0.19 14.06 -6.03
CA ILE A 135 0.64 14.35 -4.65
C ILE A 135 2.17 14.53 -4.62
N ILE A 136 2.93 13.62 -5.24
CA ILE A 136 4.39 13.72 -5.29
C ILE A 136 4.84 15.01 -5.99
N GLN A 137 4.21 15.37 -7.11
CA GLN A 137 4.52 16.60 -7.83
C GLN A 137 4.25 17.84 -6.99
N ALA A 138 3.10 17.90 -6.30
CA ALA A 138 2.77 19.01 -5.41
C ALA A 138 3.78 19.14 -4.27
N LEU A 139 4.14 18.04 -3.60
CA LEU A 139 5.10 18.06 -2.49
C LEU A 139 6.50 18.46 -2.96
N MET A 140 7.03 17.78 -3.98
CA MET A 140 8.40 17.98 -4.43
C MET A 140 8.61 19.30 -5.17
N GLY A 141 7.61 19.75 -5.92
CA GLY A 141 7.63 21.07 -6.55
C GLY A 141 7.77 22.19 -5.52
N ARG A 142 7.18 22.03 -4.32
CA ARG A 142 7.35 22.97 -3.20
C ARG A 142 8.69 22.80 -2.49
N ILE A 143 9.14 21.56 -2.24
CA ILE A 143 10.45 21.31 -1.59
C ILE A 143 11.59 21.96 -2.39
N GLN A 144 11.54 21.85 -3.72
CA GLN A 144 12.58 22.38 -4.61
C GLN A 144 12.67 23.92 -4.63
N THR A 145 11.71 24.65 -4.05
CA THR A 145 11.82 26.12 -3.91
C THR A 145 12.64 26.54 -2.70
N PHE A 146 13.03 25.60 -1.83
CA PHE A 146 13.82 25.90 -0.63
C PHE A 146 15.31 25.64 -0.87
N GLU A 147 16.12 26.70 -0.84
CA GLU A 147 17.58 26.63 -1.05
C GLU A 147 18.32 25.85 0.05
N ASN A 148 17.71 25.68 1.22
CA ASN A 148 18.28 24.94 2.35
C ASN A 148 17.96 23.44 2.33
N CYS A 149 17.33 22.92 1.27
CA CYS A 149 17.07 21.50 1.06
C CYS A 149 17.89 20.97 -0.12
N GLU A 150 18.76 20.00 0.15
CA GLU A 150 19.56 19.32 -0.86
C GLU A 150 18.96 17.93 -1.15
N VAL A 151 18.82 17.57 -2.43
CA VAL A 151 18.28 16.27 -2.86
C VAL A 151 19.37 15.47 -3.52
N PHE A 152 19.69 14.31 -2.93
CA PHE A 152 20.70 13.39 -3.42
C PHE A 152 20.03 12.23 -4.13
N TRP A 153 20.15 12.19 -5.45
CA TRP A 153 19.70 11.08 -6.29
C TRP A 153 20.76 9.99 -6.36
N GLU A 154 20.35 8.78 -6.71
CA GLU A 154 21.22 7.62 -6.87
C GLU A 154 22.17 7.42 -5.66
N THR A 155 21.66 7.71 -4.47
CA THR A 155 22.39 7.72 -3.20
C THR A 155 21.67 6.83 -2.21
N GLU A 156 22.23 5.64 -1.98
CA GLU A 156 21.62 4.63 -1.13
C GLU A 156 22.19 4.67 0.29
N GLY A 157 21.35 4.85 1.32
CA GLY A 157 21.78 4.66 2.71
C GLY A 157 22.15 3.21 3.01
N ARG A 158 23.24 2.95 3.73
CA ARG A 158 23.76 1.60 4.00
C ARG A 158 23.89 1.27 5.47
N GLU A 159 24.25 2.23 6.30
CA GLU A 159 24.43 2.02 7.74
C GLU A 159 24.13 3.31 8.52
N LEU A 160 23.47 3.20 9.67
CA LEU A 160 23.31 4.34 10.59
C LEU A 160 24.60 4.54 11.39
N VAL A 161 25.00 5.79 11.55
CA VAL A 161 26.16 6.17 12.36
C VAL A 161 25.67 6.66 13.72
N MET A 162 26.30 6.17 14.79
CA MET A 162 26.01 6.60 16.16
C MET A 162 27.20 7.31 16.79
N ASP A 163 26.92 8.30 17.64
CA ASP A 163 27.92 8.88 18.53
C ASP A 163 28.23 7.95 19.72
N PRO A 164 29.30 8.22 20.51
CA PRO A 164 29.65 7.38 21.67
C PRO A 164 28.59 7.32 22.78
N ARG A 165 27.56 8.17 22.73
CA ARG A 165 26.43 8.17 23.68
C ARG A 165 25.21 7.42 23.12
N GLY A 166 25.33 6.80 21.95
CA GLY A 166 24.27 6.01 21.31
C GLY A 166 23.24 6.83 20.53
N ARG A 167 23.49 8.11 20.25
CA ARG A 167 22.60 8.89 19.36
C ARG A 167 22.97 8.63 17.90
N VAL A 168 21.98 8.32 17.08
CA VAL A 168 22.11 8.32 15.63
C VAL A 168 22.36 9.76 15.15
N ASN A 169 23.46 9.97 14.42
CA ASN A 169 23.89 11.29 13.97
C ASN A 169 24.38 11.31 12.51
N GLY A 170 24.03 10.29 11.72
CA GLY A 170 24.38 10.23 10.32
C GLY A 170 24.07 8.89 9.68
N VAL A 171 24.37 8.82 8.39
CA VAL A 171 24.18 7.62 7.56
C VAL A 171 25.40 7.46 6.67
N ARG A 172 25.96 6.25 6.61
CA ARG A 172 26.90 5.87 5.55
C ARG A 172 26.10 5.61 4.28
N VAL A 173 26.43 6.29 3.20
CA VAL A 173 25.73 6.20 1.91
C VAL A 173 26.64 5.61 0.84
N ARG A 174 26.02 5.03 -0.19
CA ARG A 174 26.69 4.56 -1.41
C ARG A 174 26.14 5.30 -2.62
N GLY A 175 27.00 6.03 -3.33
CA GLY A 175 26.65 6.72 -4.57
C GLY A 175 26.64 5.78 -5.80
N SER A 176 26.10 6.25 -6.93
CA SER A 176 26.07 5.52 -8.20
C SER A 176 27.47 5.20 -8.76
N ASN A 177 28.46 6.04 -8.46
CA ASN A 177 29.87 5.79 -8.80
C ASN A 177 30.54 4.73 -7.89
N GLY A 178 29.81 4.18 -6.92
CA GLY A 178 30.29 3.21 -5.95
C GLY A 178 31.02 3.82 -4.74
N SER A 179 31.12 5.15 -4.61
CA SER A 179 31.73 5.81 -3.45
C SER A 179 30.96 5.47 -2.18
N LEU A 180 31.70 5.34 -1.07
CA LEU A 180 31.14 5.17 0.26
C LEU A 180 31.51 6.39 1.08
N GLU A 181 30.50 7.14 1.50
CA GLU A 181 30.66 8.40 2.21
C GLU A 181 29.74 8.42 3.44
N THR A 182 30.00 9.32 4.38
CA THR A 182 29.12 9.51 5.55
C THR A 182 28.50 10.89 5.51
N ILE A 183 27.17 10.94 5.52
CA ILE A 183 26.41 12.18 5.66
C ILE A 183 25.97 12.28 7.12
N TYR A 184 26.51 13.25 7.84
CA TYR A 184 26.16 13.51 9.23
C TYR A 184 24.94 14.44 9.34
N ALA A 185 24.05 14.19 10.30
CA ALA A 185 22.92 15.04 10.63
C ALA A 185 22.56 14.99 12.12
N ASN A 186 21.89 16.04 12.65
CA ASN A 186 21.41 16.02 14.04
C ASN A 186 20.26 15.02 14.27
N GLU A 187 19.42 14.82 13.26
CA GLU A 187 18.29 13.88 13.26
C GLU A 187 18.27 13.10 11.93
N VAL A 188 17.88 11.83 11.99
CA VAL A 188 17.73 10.94 10.82
C VAL A 188 16.32 10.39 10.77
N MET A 189 15.65 10.58 9.62
CA MET A 189 14.32 10.06 9.33
C MET A 189 14.37 8.97 8.26
N LEU A 190 13.92 7.76 8.61
CA LEU A 190 13.76 6.66 7.68
C LEU A 190 12.35 6.66 7.09
N ALA A 191 12.24 6.96 5.79
CA ALA A 191 10.99 7.02 5.05
C ALA A 191 11.09 6.26 3.69
N CYS A 192 11.75 5.11 3.72
CA CYS A 192 12.31 4.43 2.55
C CYS A 192 11.58 3.13 2.14
N GLY A 193 10.28 3.02 2.43
CA GLY A 193 9.46 1.89 1.99
C GLY A 193 9.71 0.59 2.76
N GLY A 194 9.09 -0.49 2.29
CA GLY A 194 9.23 -1.84 2.83
C GLY A 194 10.38 -2.64 2.21
N PHE A 195 10.18 -3.95 2.11
CA PHE A 195 11.16 -4.92 1.61
C PHE A 195 10.65 -5.85 0.50
N GLU A 196 9.47 -5.59 -0.06
CA GLU A 196 8.84 -6.35 -1.15
C GLU A 196 9.66 -6.39 -2.44
N GLY A 197 10.55 -5.42 -2.67
CA GLY A 197 11.51 -5.43 -3.77
C GLY A 197 12.73 -6.31 -3.55
N ASN A 198 12.83 -7.02 -2.41
CA ASN A 198 14.00 -7.82 -2.05
C ASN A 198 13.64 -9.32 -1.89
N PRO A 199 13.93 -10.15 -2.92
CA PRO A 199 13.69 -11.59 -2.87
C PRO A 199 14.37 -12.31 -1.70
N GLU A 200 15.53 -11.83 -1.23
CA GLU A 200 16.25 -12.44 -0.10
C GLU A 200 15.48 -12.21 1.22
N LEU A 201 15.03 -10.98 1.47
CA LEU A 201 14.23 -10.66 2.65
C LEU A 201 12.83 -11.28 2.59
N LEU A 202 12.22 -11.32 1.41
CA LEU A 202 10.97 -12.03 1.19
C LEU A 202 11.13 -13.54 1.48
N THR A 203 12.19 -14.17 0.99
CA THR A 203 12.48 -15.59 1.29
C THR A 203 12.68 -15.81 2.78
N LYS A 204 13.42 -14.91 3.44
CA LYS A 204 13.73 -15.00 4.87
C LYS A 204 12.50 -14.85 5.77
N TYR A 205 11.61 -13.91 5.46
CA TYR A 205 10.53 -13.50 6.36
C TYR A 205 9.15 -13.96 5.92
N VAL A 206 8.87 -13.96 4.62
CA VAL A 206 7.55 -14.28 4.06
C VAL A 206 7.47 -15.72 3.60
N GLY A 207 8.54 -16.24 3.00
CA GLY A 207 8.55 -17.57 2.39
C GLY A 207 7.59 -17.70 1.21
N GLY A 208 7.23 -18.93 0.86
CA GLY A 208 6.40 -19.21 -0.32
C GLY A 208 7.16 -19.13 -1.64
N ASP A 209 6.42 -19.02 -2.73
CA ASP A 209 6.95 -19.01 -4.10
C ASP A 209 7.40 -17.59 -4.53
N VAL A 210 8.40 -17.07 -3.84
CA VAL A 210 8.90 -15.68 -4.00
C VAL A 210 9.33 -15.39 -5.44
N GLU A 211 9.89 -16.38 -6.15
CA GLU A 211 10.36 -16.23 -7.53
C GLU A 211 9.21 -15.90 -8.50
N ASN A 212 8.00 -16.41 -8.23
CA ASN A 212 6.82 -16.17 -9.04
C ASN A 212 5.95 -15.02 -8.53
N LEU A 213 6.44 -14.22 -7.56
CA LEU A 213 5.74 -13.03 -7.08
C LEU A 213 6.26 -11.77 -7.79
N GLY A 214 5.44 -11.23 -8.71
CA GLY A 214 5.77 -9.99 -9.40
C GLY A 214 5.52 -8.74 -8.55
N LEU A 215 6.18 -7.64 -8.88
CA LEU A 215 5.91 -6.32 -8.28
C LEU A 215 4.77 -5.62 -9.01
N ILE A 216 3.83 -5.00 -8.29
CA ILE A 216 2.69 -4.30 -8.92
C ILE A 216 3.13 -3.02 -9.66
N ALA A 217 4.27 -2.44 -9.28
CA ALA A 217 4.77 -1.20 -9.84
C ALA A 217 6.32 -1.22 -9.99
N PRO A 218 6.87 -0.62 -11.06
CA PRO A 218 8.32 -0.62 -11.33
C PRO A 218 9.17 0.02 -10.23
N GLY A 219 8.63 1.02 -9.52
CA GLY A 219 9.34 1.72 -8.45
C GLY A 219 9.61 0.85 -7.23
N LEU A 220 8.84 -0.23 -7.03
CA LEU A 220 8.98 -1.12 -5.87
C LEU A 220 10.29 -1.91 -5.87
N ARG A 221 10.99 -2.01 -7.00
CA ARG A 221 12.34 -2.64 -7.06
C ARG A 221 13.36 -1.97 -6.12
N TYR A 222 13.09 -0.73 -5.73
CA TYR A 222 13.93 0.03 -4.79
C TYR A 222 13.57 -0.20 -3.32
N ASN A 223 12.39 -0.77 -3.03
CA ASN A 223 11.93 -1.08 -1.67
C ASN A 223 12.60 -2.37 -1.20
N ARG A 224 13.91 -2.30 -0.94
CA ARG A 224 14.75 -3.47 -0.64
C ARG A 224 14.97 -3.74 0.85
N GLY A 225 14.25 -3.05 1.73
CA GLY A 225 14.38 -3.21 3.18
C GLY A 225 15.65 -2.62 3.78
N GLN A 226 16.39 -1.77 3.06
CA GLN A 226 17.65 -1.23 3.56
C GLN A 226 17.45 -0.34 4.81
N GLY A 227 16.34 0.40 4.91
CA GLY A 227 15.95 1.12 6.12
C GLY A 227 15.71 0.21 7.32
N LEU A 228 15.03 -0.92 7.09
CA LEU A 228 14.79 -1.95 8.09
C LEU A 228 16.13 -2.55 8.57
N ILE A 229 17.02 -2.94 7.65
CA ILE A 229 18.35 -3.48 7.98
C ILE A 229 19.15 -2.48 8.82
N MET A 230 19.18 -1.21 8.41
CA MET A 230 19.86 -0.14 9.13
C MET A 230 19.32 0.03 10.56
N ALA A 231 18.00 0.10 10.72
CA ALA A 231 17.36 0.27 12.03
C ALA A 231 17.61 -0.92 12.96
N LEU A 232 17.49 -2.15 12.45
CA LEU A 232 17.80 -3.37 13.20
C LEU A 232 19.27 -3.39 13.64
N GLY A 233 20.19 -2.92 12.81
CA GLY A 233 21.62 -2.82 13.11
C GLY A 233 21.96 -1.94 14.31
N VAL A 234 21.08 -1.00 14.68
CA VAL A 234 21.23 -0.14 15.87
C VAL A 234 20.29 -0.53 17.02
N GLY A 235 19.68 -1.72 16.96
CA GLY A 235 18.88 -2.27 18.06
C GLY A 235 17.40 -1.88 18.06
N ALA A 236 16.86 -1.39 16.93
CA ALA A 236 15.44 -1.10 16.80
C ALA A 236 14.57 -2.35 17.02
N ALA A 237 13.45 -2.18 17.72
CA ALA A 237 12.37 -3.14 17.76
C ALA A 237 11.58 -3.17 16.45
N THR A 238 10.80 -4.24 16.28
CA THR A 238 9.93 -4.43 15.13
C THR A 238 8.45 -4.45 15.52
N ALA A 239 7.60 -4.22 14.53
CA ALA A 239 6.14 -4.34 14.61
C ALA A 239 5.61 -4.85 13.25
N GLY A 240 4.32 -5.18 13.19
CA GLY A 240 3.68 -5.81 12.04
C GLY A 240 4.08 -7.28 11.84
N SER A 241 3.34 -7.98 10.98
CA SER A 241 3.66 -9.36 10.59
C SER A 241 4.70 -9.37 9.48
N PHE A 242 5.85 -9.97 9.73
CA PHE A 242 6.95 -10.05 8.75
C PHE A 242 6.68 -11.05 7.63
N ASP A 243 5.75 -11.97 7.84
CA ASP A 243 5.24 -12.92 6.86
C ASP A 243 3.94 -12.47 6.17
N GLY A 244 3.47 -11.26 6.50
CA GLY A 244 2.31 -10.61 5.93
C GLY A 244 2.67 -9.58 4.87
N MET A 245 1.89 -9.55 3.79
CA MET A 245 2.06 -8.61 2.69
C MET A 245 0.71 -8.22 2.11
N HIS A 246 0.66 -7.00 1.59
CA HIS A 246 -0.41 -6.57 0.72
C HIS A 246 -0.15 -7.06 -0.71
N MET A 247 -1.13 -7.78 -1.26
CA MET A 247 -1.05 -8.37 -2.59
C MET A 247 -2.38 -8.18 -3.31
N GLU A 248 -2.32 -8.04 -4.63
CA GLU A 248 -3.50 -7.83 -5.46
C GLU A 248 -3.52 -8.76 -6.67
N LEU A 249 -4.72 -9.13 -7.11
CA LEU A 249 -4.94 -9.72 -8.42
C LEU A 249 -4.77 -8.64 -9.49
N THR A 250 -3.93 -8.91 -10.47
CA THR A 250 -3.63 -8.00 -11.58
C THR A 250 -3.81 -8.71 -12.92
N ASP A 251 -4.15 -7.95 -13.96
CA ASP A 251 -4.23 -8.48 -15.32
C ASP A 251 -2.86 -9.03 -15.73
N ALA A 252 -2.76 -10.34 -15.89
CA ALA A 252 -1.51 -11.03 -16.17
C ALA A 252 -0.91 -10.66 -17.53
N ARG A 253 -1.72 -10.07 -18.42
CA ARG A 253 -1.31 -9.62 -19.76
C ARG A 253 -0.73 -8.21 -19.75
N SER A 254 -1.09 -7.39 -18.75
CA SER A 254 -0.75 -5.97 -18.74
C SER A 254 0.65 -5.72 -18.18
N SER A 255 1.37 -4.82 -18.86
CA SER A 255 2.63 -4.23 -18.39
C SER A 255 2.43 -2.89 -17.67
N LYS A 256 1.19 -2.37 -17.65
CA LYS A 256 0.84 -1.15 -16.93
C LYS A 256 1.03 -1.36 -15.42
N PRO A 257 1.70 -0.44 -14.72
CA PRO A 257 1.74 -0.44 -13.26
C PRO A 257 0.33 -0.37 -12.68
N ASN A 258 0.08 -1.06 -11.56
CA ASN A 258 -1.21 -1.06 -10.90
C ASN A 258 -2.38 -1.56 -11.76
N ALA A 259 -2.16 -2.50 -12.69
CA ALA A 259 -3.24 -3.12 -13.49
C ALA A 259 -4.13 -4.09 -12.67
N ALA A 260 -4.61 -3.64 -11.51
CA ALA A 260 -5.45 -4.41 -10.60
C ALA A 260 -6.79 -4.78 -11.27
N ILE A 261 -7.29 -5.98 -10.98
CA ILE A 261 -8.62 -6.41 -11.40
C ILE A 261 -9.45 -6.58 -10.14
N TYR A 262 -10.37 -5.65 -9.92
CA TYR A 262 -11.39 -5.76 -8.90
C TYR A 262 -12.63 -6.46 -9.49
N GLY A 263 -13.55 -6.93 -8.65
CA GLY A 263 -14.81 -7.52 -9.12
C GLY A 263 -14.91 -9.04 -8.95
N HIS A 264 -13.90 -9.69 -8.36
CA HIS A 264 -13.91 -11.11 -8.01
C HIS A 264 -15.18 -11.55 -7.26
N SER A 265 -15.76 -10.65 -6.44
CA SER A 265 -17.01 -10.88 -5.73
C SER A 265 -18.21 -11.15 -6.64
N TYR A 266 -18.21 -10.64 -7.88
CA TYR A 266 -19.34 -10.69 -8.81
C TYR A 266 -19.10 -11.66 -9.99
N GLY A 267 -18.22 -12.63 -9.81
CA GLY A 267 -18.03 -13.74 -10.73
C GLY A 267 -17.38 -14.91 -9.99
N ILE A 268 -16.54 -15.66 -10.70
CA ILE A 268 -15.71 -16.71 -10.10
C ILE A 268 -14.24 -16.46 -10.43
N VAL A 269 -13.35 -16.90 -9.53
CA VAL A 269 -11.91 -16.94 -9.82
C VAL A 269 -11.47 -18.39 -9.83
N VAL A 270 -10.84 -18.77 -10.93
CA VAL A 270 -10.32 -20.13 -11.16
C VAL A 270 -8.80 -20.10 -11.23
N ASN A 271 -8.16 -21.17 -10.77
CA ASN A 271 -6.72 -21.37 -10.94
C ASN A 271 -6.39 -21.78 -12.39
N GLY A 272 -5.10 -22.01 -12.69
CA GLY A 272 -4.64 -22.46 -14.00
C GLY A 272 -5.15 -23.83 -14.44
N ASP A 273 -5.74 -24.61 -13.52
CA ASP A 273 -6.41 -25.89 -13.78
C ASP A 273 -7.93 -25.74 -14.01
N GLY A 274 -8.47 -24.51 -13.98
CA GLY A 274 -9.90 -24.24 -14.20
C GLY A 274 -10.77 -24.53 -12.97
N GLU A 275 -10.18 -24.63 -11.78
CA GLU A 275 -10.86 -24.97 -10.52
C GLU A 275 -10.99 -23.74 -9.62
N ARG A 276 -12.14 -23.59 -8.95
CA ARG A 276 -12.32 -22.58 -7.91
C ARG A 276 -11.59 -23.01 -6.63
N PHE A 277 -10.96 -22.03 -5.96
CA PHE A 277 -10.15 -22.29 -4.76
C PHE A 277 -10.46 -21.35 -3.59
N TYR A 278 -11.34 -20.37 -3.79
CA TYR A 278 -11.66 -19.34 -2.79
C TYR A 278 -13.14 -18.96 -2.83
N ASP A 279 -13.73 -18.67 -1.67
CA ASP A 279 -15.07 -18.08 -1.62
C ASP A 279 -14.97 -16.58 -1.91
N GLU A 280 -15.21 -16.21 -3.17
CA GLU A 280 -15.08 -14.84 -3.64
C GLU A 280 -16.17 -13.91 -3.08
N GLY A 281 -17.24 -14.48 -2.51
CA GLY A 281 -18.37 -13.77 -1.89
C GLY A 281 -18.39 -13.86 -0.36
N LYS A 282 -17.31 -14.31 0.30
CA LYS A 282 -17.28 -14.48 1.77
C LYS A 282 -17.40 -13.19 2.58
N GLY A 283 -17.25 -12.04 1.94
CA GLY A 283 -17.30 -10.72 2.54
C GLY A 283 -17.19 -9.63 1.48
N HIS A 284 -17.10 -8.38 1.92
CA HIS A 284 -16.99 -7.22 1.02
C HIS A 284 -15.78 -7.31 0.08
N LEU A 285 -15.84 -6.61 -1.05
CA LEU A 285 -14.80 -6.61 -2.08
C LEU A 285 -13.42 -6.26 -1.48
N PHE A 286 -13.39 -5.18 -0.69
CA PHE A 286 -12.20 -4.68 0.00
C PHE A 286 -11.71 -5.58 1.15
N ALA A 287 -12.55 -6.48 1.66
CA ALA A 287 -12.16 -7.45 2.69
C ALA A 287 -11.50 -8.72 2.11
N THR A 288 -11.77 -9.00 0.83
CA THR A 288 -11.54 -10.34 0.23
C THR A 288 -10.48 -10.34 -0.86
N PHE A 289 -10.23 -9.19 -1.51
CA PHE A 289 -9.28 -9.08 -2.62
C PHE A 289 -7.84 -9.47 -2.27
N GLU A 290 -7.36 -9.11 -1.08
CA GLU A 290 -6.02 -9.49 -0.62
C GLU A 290 -5.92 -11.00 -0.39
N GLY A 291 -6.90 -11.57 0.30
CA GLY A 291 -6.85 -12.98 0.67
C GLY A 291 -6.94 -13.93 -0.53
N ILE A 292 -7.69 -13.57 -1.58
CA ILE A 292 -7.74 -14.35 -2.81
C ILE A 292 -6.43 -14.28 -3.60
N ALA A 293 -5.77 -13.12 -3.61
CA ALA A 293 -4.47 -12.94 -4.22
C ALA A 293 -3.40 -13.76 -3.48
N VAL A 294 -3.37 -13.70 -2.15
CA VAL A 294 -2.46 -14.51 -1.32
C VAL A 294 -2.66 -16.01 -1.58
N GLU A 295 -3.90 -16.48 -1.65
CA GLU A 295 -4.19 -17.90 -1.92
C GLU A 295 -3.80 -18.30 -3.35
N LEU A 296 -4.06 -17.45 -4.35
CA LEU A 296 -3.63 -17.70 -5.73
C LEU A 296 -2.11 -17.87 -5.82
N TRP A 297 -1.36 -17.00 -5.14
CA TRP A 297 0.09 -17.05 -5.09
C TRP A 297 0.60 -18.28 -4.32
N ARG A 298 0.16 -18.49 -3.07
CA ARG A 298 0.71 -19.55 -2.20
C ARG A 298 0.24 -20.95 -2.56
N GLY A 299 -1.02 -21.10 -2.96
CA GLY A 299 -1.67 -22.40 -3.16
C GLY A 299 -1.87 -22.79 -4.62
N GLN A 300 -1.88 -21.82 -5.55
CA GLN A 300 -2.39 -22.03 -6.91
C GLN A 300 -1.39 -21.68 -8.02
N LYS A 301 -0.07 -21.76 -7.73
CA LYS A 301 1.03 -21.51 -8.68
C LYS A 301 0.96 -20.13 -9.37
N ASN A 302 0.31 -19.18 -8.71
CA ASN A 302 0.15 -17.80 -9.13
C ASN A 302 -0.41 -17.56 -10.55
N LYS A 303 -1.24 -18.48 -11.05
CA LYS A 303 -1.88 -18.38 -12.37
C LYS A 303 -3.37 -18.65 -12.24
N GLY A 304 -4.21 -17.74 -12.74
CA GLY A 304 -5.65 -17.92 -12.74
C GLY A 304 -6.39 -17.03 -13.74
N ALA A 305 -7.71 -17.06 -13.66
CA ALA A 305 -8.60 -16.18 -14.40
C ALA A 305 -9.79 -15.76 -13.52
N PHE A 306 -10.13 -14.48 -13.57
CA PHE A 306 -11.43 -13.99 -13.11
C PHE A 306 -12.43 -14.12 -14.27
N VAL A 307 -13.52 -14.86 -14.06
CA VAL A 307 -14.55 -15.16 -15.07
C VAL A 307 -15.89 -14.57 -14.62
N THR A 308 -16.57 -13.87 -15.52
CA THR A 308 -17.85 -13.20 -15.27
C THR A 308 -18.71 -13.16 -16.55
N ASP A 309 -19.83 -12.45 -16.52
CA ASP A 309 -20.80 -12.34 -17.62
C ASP A 309 -21.08 -10.88 -18.03
N GLY A 310 -21.79 -10.72 -19.15
CA GLY A 310 -22.13 -9.41 -19.71
C GLY A 310 -22.89 -8.48 -18.77
N SER A 311 -23.75 -8.99 -17.88
CA SER A 311 -24.52 -8.15 -16.95
C SER A 311 -23.63 -7.51 -15.88
N ILE A 312 -22.59 -8.22 -15.44
CA ILE A 312 -21.60 -7.71 -14.49
C ILE A 312 -20.64 -6.75 -15.19
N MET A 313 -20.29 -7.03 -16.44
CA MET A 313 -19.50 -6.10 -17.25
C MET A 313 -20.23 -4.77 -17.47
N GLU A 314 -21.53 -4.81 -17.77
CA GLU A 314 -22.37 -3.62 -17.95
C GLU A 314 -22.45 -2.79 -16.66
N ARG A 315 -22.58 -3.44 -15.50
CA ARG A 315 -22.63 -2.75 -14.19
C ARG A 315 -21.38 -1.91 -13.93
N PHE A 316 -20.20 -2.46 -14.19
CA PHE A 316 -18.93 -1.83 -13.77
C PHE A 316 -18.22 -1.04 -14.87
N ARG A 317 -18.82 -0.90 -16.06
CA ARG A 317 -18.21 -0.16 -17.18
C ARG A 317 -19.08 0.99 -17.68
N PRO A 318 -18.51 2.21 -17.81
CA PRO A 318 -17.18 2.61 -17.36
C PRO A 318 -17.12 2.71 -15.82
N GLY A 319 -16.00 2.36 -15.21
CA GLY A 319 -15.86 2.38 -13.75
C GLY A 319 -14.47 1.99 -13.27
N TRP A 320 -14.22 2.16 -11.97
CA TRP A 320 -12.89 1.92 -11.37
C TRP A 320 -12.58 0.43 -11.21
N VAL A 321 -13.60 -0.43 -11.07
CA VAL A 321 -13.45 -1.88 -10.80
C VAL A 321 -12.59 -2.58 -11.87
N TYR A 322 -12.74 -2.20 -13.14
CA TYR A 322 -11.90 -2.68 -14.25
C TYR A 322 -11.06 -1.57 -14.91
N GLY A 323 -11.04 -0.37 -14.32
CA GLY A 323 -10.40 0.82 -14.93
C GLY A 323 -8.87 0.86 -14.79
N GLU A 324 -8.32 -0.02 -13.96
CA GLU A 324 -6.89 -0.07 -13.67
C GLU A 324 -6.09 -0.82 -14.76
N THR A 325 -6.68 -1.81 -15.44
CA THR A 325 -6.05 -2.45 -16.62
C THR A 325 -6.20 -1.58 -17.88
N ASP A 326 -5.27 -1.71 -18.82
CA ASP A 326 -5.29 -1.07 -20.14
C ASP A 326 -5.79 -1.98 -21.27
N LEU A 327 -6.22 -3.20 -20.92
CA LEU A 327 -6.65 -4.22 -21.87
C LEU A 327 -8.11 -4.58 -21.67
N GLU A 328 -8.80 -4.80 -22.78
CA GLU A 328 -10.16 -5.34 -22.76
C GLU A 328 -10.19 -6.77 -22.18
N PRO A 329 -11.27 -7.16 -21.49
CA PRO A 329 -11.48 -8.55 -21.12
C PRO A 329 -11.52 -9.44 -22.35
N VAL A 330 -11.09 -10.68 -22.18
CA VAL A 330 -11.39 -11.76 -23.12
C VAL A 330 -12.91 -11.95 -23.15
N CYS A 331 -13.51 -12.14 -24.33
CA CYS A 331 -14.94 -12.36 -24.52
C CYS A 331 -15.18 -13.53 -25.47
N ALA A 332 -16.11 -14.41 -25.13
CA ALA A 332 -16.49 -15.56 -25.95
C ALA A 332 -17.99 -15.92 -25.79
N GLY A 333 -18.55 -16.60 -26.79
CA GLY A 333 -19.94 -17.09 -26.75
C GLY A 333 -20.11 -18.40 -25.98
N SER A 334 -19.01 -19.10 -25.68
CA SER A 334 -19.00 -20.35 -24.94
C SER A 334 -17.83 -20.44 -23.95
N ILE A 335 -17.97 -21.27 -22.92
CA ILE A 335 -16.90 -21.51 -21.93
C ILE A 335 -15.71 -22.25 -22.55
N GLU A 336 -15.96 -23.14 -23.52
CA GLU A 336 -14.88 -23.87 -24.21
C GLU A 336 -13.98 -22.91 -25.01
N GLU A 337 -14.57 -22.00 -25.79
CA GLU A 337 -13.83 -20.95 -26.50
C GLU A 337 -13.08 -20.03 -25.52
N LEU A 338 -13.75 -19.62 -24.43
CA LEU A 338 -13.14 -18.79 -23.38
C LEU A 338 -11.92 -19.49 -22.78
N ALA A 339 -12.03 -20.78 -22.43
CA ALA A 339 -10.94 -21.56 -21.87
C ALA A 339 -9.74 -21.64 -22.82
N GLY A 340 -9.99 -21.85 -24.12
CA GLY A 340 -8.97 -21.84 -25.16
C GLY A 340 -8.20 -20.52 -25.23
N MET A 341 -8.90 -19.38 -25.11
CA MET A 341 -8.28 -18.05 -25.07
C MET A 341 -7.48 -17.79 -23.78
N LEU A 342 -7.88 -18.42 -22.66
CA LEU A 342 -7.19 -18.32 -21.36
C LEU A 342 -6.01 -19.30 -21.23
N GLY A 343 -5.91 -20.29 -22.12
CA GLY A 343 -4.96 -21.40 -21.99
C GLY A 343 -5.27 -22.31 -20.79
N ILE A 344 -6.56 -22.52 -20.52
CA ILE A 344 -7.10 -23.44 -19.50
C ILE A 344 -7.76 -24.62 -20.22
N ASP A 345 -7.78 -25.79 -19.60
CA ASP A 345 -8.51 -26.95 -20.14
C ASP A 345 -10.02 -26.66 -20.23
N GLY A 346 -10.58 -26.74 -21.45
CA GLY A 346 -11.98 -26.41 -21.72
C GLY A 346 -12.97 -27.30 -20.96
N GLY A 347 -12.70 -28.60 -20.88
CA GLY A 347 -13.57 -29.54 -20.18
C GLY A 347 -13.58 -29.32 -18.67
N LYS A 348 -12.44 -28.96 -18.08
CA LYS A 348 -12.35 -28.60 -16.66
C LYS A 348 -13.09 -27.30 -16.35
N LEU A 349 -12.87 -26.24 -17.13
CA LEU A 349 -13.54 -24.96 -16.89
C LEU A 349 -15.05 -25.07 -17.10
N GLU A 350 -15.50 -25.76 -18.15
CA GLU A 350 -16.92 -26.00 -18.41
C GLU A 350 -17.57 -26.77 -17.25
N LYS A 351 -16.90 -27.80 -16.75
CA LYS A 351 -17.36 -28.54 -15.56
C LYS A 351 -17.53 -27.60 -14.36
N THR A 352 -16.52 -26.77 -14.05
CA THR A 352 -16.56 -25.81 -12.94
C THR A 352 -17.71 -24.82 -13.06
N VAL A 353 -17.90 -24.22 -14.24
CA VAL A 353 -18.99 -23.26 -14.47
C VAL A 353 -20.36 -23.93 -14.38
N ARG A 354 -20.52 -25.13 -14.96
CA ARG A 354 -21.75 -25.90 -14.89
C ARG A 354 -22.12 -26.27 -13.45
N GLU A 355 -21.16 -26.77 -12.67
CA GLU A 355 -21.37 -27.11 -11.27
C GLU A 355 -21.68 -25.89 -10.42
N PHE A 356 -20.97 -24.77 -10.66
CA PHE A 356 -21.26 -23.50 -9.99
C PHE A 356 -22.68 -23.01 -10.27
N ASN A 357 -23.07 -22.92 -11.54
CA ASN A 357 -24.39 -22.47 -11.96
C ASN A 357 -25.51 -23.34 -11.37
N ALA A 358 -25.32 -24.67 -11.36
CA ALA A 358 -26.30 -25.61 -10.81
C ALA A 358 -26.42 -25.56 -9.27
N ALA A 359 -25.40 -25.05 -8.58
CA ALA A 359 -25.37 -24.96 -7.13
C ALA A 359 -25.92 -23.64 -6.57
N CYS A 360 -26.12 -22.62 -7.42
CA CYS A 360 -26.68 -21.32 -7.04
C CYS A 360 -28.10 -21.47 -6.50
N ASN A 361 -28.41 -20.77 -5.41
CA ASN A 361 -29.75 -20.70 -4.85
C ASN A 361 -30.62 -19.62 -5.52
N GLU A 362 -31.92 -19.65 -5.18
CA GLU A 362 -32.93 -18.73 -5.71
C GLU A 362 -33.00 -17.38 -4.97
N GLN A 363 -32.07 -17.07 -4.07
CA GLN A 363 -32.09 -15.76 -3.39
C GLN A 363 -31.90 -14.63 -4.43
N PRO A 364 -32.57 -13.47 -4.26
CA PRO A 364 -32.37 -12.32 -5.13
C PRO A 364 -30.90 -11.88 -5.14
N PHE A 365 -30.41 -11.46 -6.29
CA PHE A 365 -29.09 -10.84 -6.40
C PHE A 365 -29.20 -9.38 -5.96
N ASP A 366 -28.49 -9.01 -4.90
CA ASP A 366 -28.37 -7.62 -4.46
C ASP A 366 -26.89 -7.28 -4.19
N PRO A 367 -26.23 -6.56 -5.10
CA PRO A 367 -24.82 -6.19 -4.97
C PRO A 367 -24.54 -5.17 -3.86
N MET A 368 -25.58 -4.53 -3.32
CA MET A 368 -25.50 -3.55 -2.22
C MET A 368 -25.83 -4.16 -0.85
N GLN A 369 -25.92 -5.49 -0.76
CA GLN A 369 -26.09 -6.22 0.49
C GLN A 369 -25.25 -7.51 0.45
N LEU A 370 -24.91 -8.04 1.63
CA LEU A 370 -24.51 -9.46 1.72
C LEU A 370 -25.79 -10.29 1.55
N ASP A 371 -26.15 -10.55 0.29
CA ASP A 371 -27.47 -11.00 -0.15
C ASP A 371 -27.79 -12.47 0.18
N GLY A 372 -26.81 -13.26 0.62
CA GLY A 372 -26.98 -14.69 0.85
C GLY A 372 -27.33 -15.48 -0.43
N LYS A 373 -27.18 -14.87 -1.61
CA LYS A 373 -27.25 -15.57 -2.88
C LYS A 373 -25.99 -16.40 -3.02
N ALA A 374 -26.13 -17.69 -2.74
CA ALA A 374 -25.02 -18.56 -2.39
C ALA A 374 -25.05 -19.85 -3.21
N THR A 375 -23.91 -20.53 -3.28
CA THR A 375 -23.84 -21.92 -3.77
C THR A 375 -23.82 -22.92 -2.61
N ARG A 376 -24.28 -24.16 -2.86
CA ARG A 376 -24.19 -25.27 -1.90
C ARG A 376 -23.74 -26.57 -2.57
N GLY A 377 -23.00 -27.40 -1.82
CA GLY A 377 -22.57 -28.72 -2.26
C GLY A 377 -21.32 -28.72 -3.15
N LEU A 378 -20.66 -27.57 -3.32
CA LEU A 378 -19.37 -27.48 -4.01
C LEU A 378 -18.22 -27.69 -3.02
N GLN A 379 -17.04 -28.03 -3.55
CA GLN A 379 -15.79 -28.03 -2.79
C GLN A 379 -15.53 -26.65 -2.14
N VAL A 380 -15.81 -25.59 -2.90
CA VAL A 380 -15.78 -24.21 -2.42
C VAL A 380 -17.16 -23.63 -2.66
N ASN A 381 -17.93 -23.38 -1.60
CA ASN A 381 -19.18 -22.64 -1.75
C ASN A 381 -18.90 -21.14 -1.84
N LYS A 382 -19.77 -20.41 -2.54
CA LYS A 382 -19.76 -18.95 -2.59
C LYS A 382 -20.84 -18.44 -1.65
N SER A 383 -20.51 -17.53 -0.73
CA SER A 383 -21.45 -17.13 0.33
C SER A 383 -22.47 -16.07 -0.09
N ASN A 384 -22.11 -15.17 -1.00
CA ASN A 384 -22.95 -14.07 -1.49
C ASN A 384 -22.72 -13.84 -2.98
N TRP A 385 -23.66 -13.17 -3.66
CA TRP A 385 -23.56 -12.77 -5.06
C TRP A 385 -23.30 -13.93 -6.05
N ALA A 386 -23.73 -15.15 -5.71
CA ALA A 386 -23.63 -16.33 -6.56
C ALA A 386 -24.70 -16.32 -7.65
N LYS A 387 -24.46 -15.52 -8.70
CA LYS A 387 -25.30 -15.51 -9.91
C LYS A 387 -24.78 -16.55 -10.91
N PRO A 388 -25.65 -17.40 -11.52
CA PRO A 388 -25.25 -18.21 -12.67
C PRO A 388 -24.64 -17.35 -13.78
N LEU A 389 -23.51 -17.80 -14.32
CA LEU A 389 -22.82 -17.14 -15.43
C LEU A 389 -23.52 -17.47 -16.75
N GLU A 390 -23.74 -16.44 -17.57
CA GLU A 390 -24.46 -16.52 -18.84
C GLU A 390 -23.63 -15.94 -20.00
N SER A 391 -23.89 -16.40 -21.22
CA SER A 391 -23.24 -15.87 -22.43
C SER A 391 -23.74 -14.45 -22.76
N PRO A 392 -22.90 -13.53 -23.27
CA PRO A 392 -21.47 -13.72 -23.53
C PRO A 392 -20.65 -13.74 -22.23
N PHE A 393 -19.66 -14.63 -22.21
CA PHE A 393 -18.75 -14.79 -21.07
C PHE A 393 -17.55 -13.89 -21.22
N TYR A 394 -17.10 -13.32 -20.10
CA TYR A 394 -15.94 -12.45 -20.03
C TYR A 394 -14.92 -13.00 -19.05
N ALA A 395 -13.64 -12.76 -19.34
CA ALA A 395 -12.59 -13.10 -18.39
C ALA A 395 -11.38 -12.16 -18.46
N PHE A 396 -10.72 -12.04 -17.30
CA PHE A 396 -9.40 -11.45 -17.17
C PHE A 396 -8.44 -12.55 -16.69
N PRO A 397 -7.38 -12.88 -17.47
CA PRO A 397 -6.25 -13.62 -16.92
C PRO A 397 -5.66 -12.85 -15.76
N VAL A 398 -5.49 -13.49 -14.61
CA VAL A 398 -4.98 -12.83 -13.40
C VAL A 398 -3.75 -13.52 -12.84
N THR A 399 -2.87 -12.71 -12.27
CA THR A 399 -1.73 -13.13 -11.45
C THR A 399 -1.61 -12.21 -10.25
N THR A 400 -1.03 -12.71 -9.16
CA THR A 400 -0.79 -11.95 -7.94
C THR A 400 0.48 -11.12 -8.07
N ARG A 401 0.39 -9.85 -7.68
CA ARG A 401 1.55 -8.97 -7.53
C ARG A 401 1.61 -8.37 -6.13
N SER A 402 2.82 -8.22 -5.61
CA SER A 402 3.06 -7.59 -4.30
C SER A 402 2.97 -6.08 -4.38
N VAL A 403 2.37 -5.48 -3.35
CA VAL A 403 2.21 -4.02 -3.23
C VAL A 403 3.09 -3.45 -2.11
N PHE A 404 3.01 -4.01 -0.90
CA PHE A 404 3.82 -3.57 0.25
C PHE A 404 3.91 -4.65 1.34
N THR A 405 4.85 -4.48 2.26
CA THR A 405 5.07 -5.38 3.41
C THR A 405 4.37 -4.89 4.68
N PHE A 406 3.89 -5.82 5.52
CA PHE A 406 3.18 -5.46 6.77
C PHE A 406 4.13 -5.17 7.93
N GLY A 407 5.22 -5.93 8.00
CA GLY A 407 6.25 -5.86 9.03
C GLY A 407 7.25 -4.74 8.79
N GLY A 408 7.76 -4.16 9.88
CA GLY A 408 8.69 -3.06 9.82
C GLY A 408 9.25 -2.67 11.19
N VAL A 409 9.78 -1.46 11.29
CA VAL A 409 10.32 -0.92 12.55
C VAL A 409 9.19 -0.46 13.47
N LYS A 410 9.37 -0.66 14.77
CA LYS A 410 8.44 -0.17 15.78
C LYS A 410 8.70 1.30 16.06
N VAL A 411 7.64 2.10 16.07
CA VAL A 411 7.69 3.52 16.44
C VAL A 411 6.66 3.82 17.52
N ASN A 412 6.87 4.90 18.27
CA ASN A 412 5.80 5.50 19.08
C ASN A 412 4.86 6.37 18.22
N PRO A 413 3.75 6.89 18.77
CA PRO A 413 2.82 7.76 18.02
C PRO A 413 3.41 9.08 17.51
N ASP A 414 4.62 9.42 17.93
CA ASP A 414 5.37 10.59 17.48
C ASP A 414 6.41 10.24 16.39
N SER A 415 6.41 9.01 15.86
CA SER A 415 7.33 8.53 14.80
C SER A 415 8.79 8.33 15.26
N GLN A 416 9.07 8.28 16.56
CA GLN A 416 10.41 7.93 17.06
C GLN A 416 10.58 6.43 17.03
N VAL A 417 11.72 5.95 16.49
CA VAL A 417 12.04 4.52 16.48
C VAL A 417 12.30 4.04 17.90
N LEU A 418 11.69 2.93 18.28
CA LEU A 418 11.85 2.32 19.59
C LEU A 418 12.86 1.17 19.52
N ASP A 419 13.66 1.03 20.57
CA ASP A 419 14.51 -0.15 20.77
C ASP A 419 13.70 -1.35 21.31
N THR A 420 14.38 -2.48 21.52
CA THR A 420 13.78 -3.72 22.05
C THR A 420 13.23 -3.61 23.48
N GLN A 421 13.57 -2.54 24.21
CA GLN A 421 13.02 -2.22 25.54
C GLN A 421 11.88 -1.18 25.48
N GLY A 422 11.51 -0.72 24.28
CA GLY A 422 10.48 0.28 24.08
C GLY A 422 10.95 1.72 24.33
N VAL A 423 12.26 1.96 24.42
CA VAL A 423 12.85 3.29 24.62
C VAL A 423 13.18 3.91 23.25
N PRO A 424 12.86 5.20 23.02
CA PRO A 424 13.23 5.87 21.78
C PRO A 424 14.75 5.88 21.55
N ILE A 425 15.18 5.45 20.35
CA ILE A 425 16.57 5.58 19.90
C ILE A 425 16.85 7.06 19.59
N PRO A 426 17.76 7.73 20.30
CA PRO A 426 17.98 9.16 20.12
C PRO A 426 18.46 9.49 18.70
N GLY A 427 17.84 10.49 18.08
CA GLY A 427 18.19 10.94 16.73
C GLY A 427 17.55 10.13 15.60
N LEU A 428 16.78 9.08 15.89
CA LEU A 428 16.22 8.19 14.88
C LEU A 428 14.69 8.20 14.84
N TRP A 429 14.16 8.38 13.64
CA TRP A 429 12.74 8.47 13.34
C TRP A 429 12.39 7.58 12.15
N ALA A 430 11.13 7.17 12.06
CA ALA A 430 10.63 6.46 10.89
C ALA A 430 9.17 6.77 10.61
N ALA A 431 8.80 6.79 9.33
CA ALA A 431 7.42 7.00 8.90
C ALA A 431 7.10 6.26 7.59
N GLY A 432 5.81 6.08 7.34
CA GLY A 432 5.31 5.41 6.15
C GLY A 432 5.38 3.90 6.26
N GLU A 433 5.55 3.24 5.11
CA GLU A 433 5.48 1.78 5.01
C GLU A 433 6.48 1.05 5.91
N LEU A 434 7.67 1.62 6.10
CA LEU A 434 8.71 1.07 6.98
C LEU A 434 8.24 0.87 8.42
N THR A 435 7.22 1.61 8.88
CA THR A 435 6.65 1.43 10.21
C THR A 435 5.71 0.23 10.20
N GLY A 436 6.03 -0.83 10.95
CA GLY A 436 5.23 -2.04 10.97
C GLY A 436 3.88 -1.81 11.65
N LEU A 437 2.78 -2.32 11.05
CA LEU A 437 1.42 -2.02 11.56
C LEU A 437 0.44 -3.19 11.43
N TYR A 438 0.44 -3.86 10.28
CA TYR A 438 -0.62 -4.80 9.94
C TYR A 438 -0.32 -6.21 10.44
N TYR A 439 -1.37 -6.91 10.87
CA TYR A 439 -1.32 -8.29 11.35
C TYR A 439 -2.58 -9.01 10.86
N ASN A 440 -2.41 -10.19 10.28
CA ASN A 440 -3.45 -11.07 9.70
C ASN A 440 -4.38 -10.45 8.64
N GLY A 441 -4.27 -9.15 8.35
CA GLY A 441 -5.00 -8.44 7.32
C GLY A 441 -4.73 -6.94 7.37
N ASN A 442 -5.03 -6.26 6.27
CA ASN A 442 -4.84 -4.82 6.10
C ASN A 442 -6.18 -4.15 5.77
N PRO A 443 -6.80 -3.42 6.72
CA PRO A 443 -7.96 -2.58 6.45
C PRO A 443 -7.61 -1.51 5.39
N PRO A 444 -8.25 -1.57 4.21
CA PRO A 444 -7.69 -0.96 3.00
C PRO A 444 -7.89 0.56 2.96
N LEU A 445 -7.32 1.19 1.91
CA LEU A 445 -7.41 2.63 1.64
C LEU A 445 -6.82 3.56 2.73
N THR A 446 -5.93 3.03 3.57
CA THR A 446 -5.30 3.80 4.67
C THR A 446 -3.79 3.99 4.56
N SER A 447 -3.12 3.24 3.68
CA SER A 447 -1.65 3.26 3.55
C SER A 447 -1.10 4.63 3.14
N VAL A 448 -1.75 5.29 2.18
CA VAL A 448 -1.39 6.65 1.72
C VAL A 448 -1.61 7.68 2.81
N LEU A 449 -2.78 7.64 3.47
CA LEU A 449 -3.11 8.51 4.61
C LEU A 449 -2.08 8.36 5.74
N ARG A 450 -1.68 7.13 6.05
CA ARG A 450 -0.65 6.81 7.04
C ARG A 450 0.69 7.47 6.67
N CYS A 451 1.17 7.26 5.44
CA CYS A 451 2.44 7.83 4.99
C CYS A 451 2.45 9.37 5.08
N LEU A 452 1.41 10.03 4.53
CA LEU A 452 1.31 11.49 4.55
C LEU A 452 1.18 12.03 5.98
N THR A 453 0.37 11.38 6.82
CA THR A 453 0.07 11.87 8.17
C THR A 453 1.28 11.80 9.08
N PHE A 454 1.92 10.63 9.18
CA PHE A 454 3.08 10.49 10.06
C PHE A 454 4.31 11.23 9.53
N GLY A 455 4.42 11.43 8.21
CA GLY A 455 5.41 12.35 7.64
C GLY A 455 5.18 13.80 8.06
N ARG A 456 3.94 14.30 7.92
CA ARG A 456 3.56 15.68 8.33
C ARG A 456 3.80 15.95 9.81
N LEU A 457 3.39 15.00 10.65
CA LEU A 457 3.54 15.12 12.10
C LEU A 457 5.01 15.10 12.51
N ALA A 458 5.81 14.19 11.94
CA ALA A 458 7.23 14.09 12.25
C ALA A 458 8.00 15.36 11.83
N GLY A 459 7.77 15.88 10.62
CA GLY A 459 8.43 17.11 10.16
C GLY A 459 8.12 18.32 11.06
N THR A 460 6.86 18.46 11.48
CA THR A 460 6.43 19.50 12.43
C THR A 460 7.08 19.33 13.80
N LEU A 461 7.15 18.11 14.32
CA LEU A 461 7.72 17.83 15.64
C LEU A 461 9.24 18.01 15.66
N LEU A 462 9.93 17.59 14.61
CA LEU A 462 11.37 17.82 14.42
C LEU A 462 11.70 19.32 14.42
N ALA A 463 10.91 20.14 13.72
CA ALA A 463 11.06 21.59 13.72
C ALA A 463 10.88 22.21 15.12
N LYS A 464 9.88 21.75 15.88
CA LYS A 464 9.68 22.18 17.28
C LYS A 464 10.85 21.81 18.18
N ARG A 465 11.42 20.61 18.02
CA ARG A 465 12.59 20.15 18.80
C ARG A 465 13.83 20.96 18.49
N LEU A 466 14.05 21.37 17.25
CA LEU A 466 15.14 22.28 16.89
C LEU A 466 15.01 23.61 17.66
N ALA A 467 13.84 24.25 17.61
CA ALA A 467 13.60 25.52 18.30
C ALA A 467 13.78 25.44 19.84
N ALA A 468 13.44 24.29 20.45
CA ALA A 468 13.66 24.05 21.87
C ALA A 468 15.16 23.96 22.21
N ARG A 469 15.96 23.26 21.38
CA ARG A 469 17.42 23.17 21.56
C ARG A 469 18.10 24.53 21.50
N ASP A 470 17.69 25.37 20.55
CA ASP A 470 18.28 26.71 20.36
C ASP A 470 17.91 27.69 21.49
N SER A 471 16.80 27.44 22.19
CA SER A 471 16.37 28.25 23.34
C SER A 471 16.96 27.80 24.69
N GLY A 472 17.78 26.74 24.70
CA GLY A 472 18.48 26.26 25.90
C GLY A 472 17.57 25.62 26.95
N GLN A 473 16.37 25.17 26.55
CA GLN A 473 15.40 24.46 27.42
C GLN A 473 15.45 22.94 27.24
#